data_AF-A0A9E2YMF2-F1
#
_entry.id   AF-A0A9E2YMF2-F1
#
_cell.length_a   1.000
_cell.length_b   1.000
_cell.length_c   1.000
_cell.angle_alpha   90.00
_cell.angle_beta   90.00
_cell.angle_gamma   90.00
#
_symmetry.space_group_name_H-M   'P 1'
#
loop_
_entity.id
_entity.type
_entity.pdbx_description
1 polymer ?
#
loop_
_entity_poly.entity_id
_entity_poly.type
_entity_poly.pdbx_seq_one_letter_code
_entity_poly.pdbx_strand_id
1 'polypeptide(L)'
;MGRFHRHDDGTVHTHEHEHGDHGEYRTGKQRIDVLEAIFAENDLLADANRAAFENNGIRTVNLMSSPGSGKTTILAATLDELARELAIGVIEGDIATDLDAAKLRGRGAQVSLLNTSNGFGGECHLDAPMVNRAVGGLELPTLDLVIIENVGNLVCPAEF
;
A
#
# COMPACT_ATOMS: atom_id res chain seq x y z
N MET A 1 -32.61 -8.41 -28.55
CA MET A 1 -32.77 -8.04 -29.97
C MET A 1 -31.44 -8.31 -30.67
N GLY A 2 -31.20 -9.56 -31.11
CA GLY A 2 -29.90 -10.01 -31.63
C GLY A 2 -29.57 -9.37 -32.99
N ARG A 3 -28.32 -8.94 -33.17
CA ARG A 3 -27.83 -8.27 -34.38
C ARG A 3 -27.28 -9.33 -35.33
N PHE A 4 -28.00 -9.61 -36.42
CA PHE A 4 -27.55 -10.55 -37.46
C PHE A 4 -26.53 -9.87 -38.37
N HIS A 5 -25.43 -10.55 -38.70
CA HIS A 5 -24.55 -10.13 -39.80
C HIS A 5 -24.44 -11.25 -40.83
N ARG A 6 -24.42 -10.84 -42.10
CA ARG A 6 -24.41 -11.72 -43.27
C ARG A 6 -23.09 -11.54 -44.00
N HIS A 7 -22.41 -12.65 -44.27
CA HIS A 7 -21.18 -12.65 -45.05
C HIS A 7 -21.50 -12.65 -46.55
N ASP A 8 -20.53 -12.20 -47.35
CA ASP A 8 -20.68 -11.98 -48.81
C ASP A 8 -20.89 -13.30 -49.59
N ASP A 9 -20.61 -14.44 -48.95
CA ASP A 9 -20.84 -15.80 -49.43
C ASP A 9 -22.26 -16.33 -49.11
N GLY A 10 -23.10 -15.50 -48.49
CA GLY A 10 -24.47 -15.86 -48.12
C GLY A 10 -24.60 -16.59 -46.79
N THR A 11 -23.50 -16.86 -46.09
CA THR A 11 -23.51 -17.50 -44.78
C THR A 11 -24.04 -16.53 -43.71
N VAL A 12 -25.04 -16.97 -42.94
CA VAL A 12 -25.64 -16.20 -41.85
C VAL A 12 -25.22 -16.86 -40.53
N HIS A 13 -24.52 -16.11 -39.68
CA HIS A 13 -24.19 -16.56 -38.33
C HIS A 13 -25.00 -15.79 -37.30
N THR A 14 -25.62 -16.54 -36.38
CA THR A 14 -26.23 -16.02 -35.16
C THR A 14 -25.21 -16.05 -34.05
N HIS A 15 -24.81 -14.88 -33.54
CA HIS A 15 -24.04 -14.80 -32.31
C HIS A 15 -25.02 -14.63 -31.15
N GLU A 16 -25.29 -15.71 -30.43
CA GLU A 16 -25.80 -15.60 -29.07
C GLU A 16 -24.65 -15.13 -28.18
N HIS A 17 -24.66 -13.84 -27.84
CA HIS A 17 -23.85 -13.35 -26.73
C HIS A 17 -24.54 -13.77 -25.44
N GLU A 18 -24.30 -15.00 -25.04
CA GLU A 18 -24.50 -15.42 -23.65
C GLU A 18 -23.44 -14.67 -22.84
N HIS A 19 -23.83 -13.57 -22.19
CA HIS A 19 -23.03 -13.00 -21.12
C HIS A 19 -23.04 -14.02 -20.00
N GLY A 20 -22.06 -14.92 -20.01
CA GLY A 20 -21.89 -15.94 -18.99
C GLY A 20 -21.91 -15.29 -17.62
N ASP A 21 -22.89 -15.69 -16.80
CA ASP A 21 -22.88 -15.41 -15.38
C ASP A 21 -21.61 -16.03 -14.79
N HIS A 22 -20.69 -15.19 -14.35
CA HIS A 22 -19.46 -15.62 -13.68
C HIS A 22 -19.73 -16.20 -12.27
N GLY A 23 -20.99 -16.40 -11.86
CA GLY A 23 -21.38 -17.06 -10.62
C GLY A 23 -21.04 -18.56 -10.52
N GLU A 24 -20.71 -19.24 -11.62
CA GLU A 24 -20.43 -20.69 -11.63
C GLU A 24 -18.99 -21.09 -11.29
N TYR A 25 -18.13 -20.16 -10.86
CA TYR A 25 -16.86 -20.58 -10.24
C TYR A 25 -17.15 -21.18 -8.85
N ARG A 26 -16.94 -22.49 -8.71
CA ARG A 26 -16.97 -23.23 -7.41
C ARG A 26 -15.99 -22.69 -6.35
N THR A 27 -15.23 -21.66 -6.67
CA THR A 27 -14.27 -20.99 -5.79
C THR A 27 -14.87 -19.82 -5.02
N GLY A 28 -16.12 -19.41 -5.26
CA GLY A 28 -16.71 -18.22 -4.61
C GLY A 28 -16.59 -18.20 -3.08
N LYS A 29 -17.01 -19.29 -2.41
CA LYS A 29 -16.91 -19.38 -0.94
C LYS A 29 -15.45 -19.44 -0.46
N GLN A 30 -14.61 -20.25 -1.09
CA GLN A 30 -13.19 -20.35 -0.74
C GLN A 30 -12.44 -19.03 -0.94
N ARG A 31 -12.81 -18.25 -1.97
CA ARG A 31 -12.25 -16.92 -2.22
C ARG A 31 -12.66 -15.95 -1.11
N ILE A 32 -13.90 -16.00 -0.64
CA ILE A 32 -14.37 -15.17 0.49
C ILE A 32 -13.63 -15.56 1.76
N ASP A 33 -13.58 -16.85 2.10
CA ASP A 33 -12.89 -17.33 3.31
C ASP A 33 -11.39 -16.94 3.32
N VAL A 34 -10.72 -17.00 2.16
CA VAL A 34 -9.31 -16.60 2.03
C VAL A 34 -9.14 -15.08 2.16
N LEU A 35 -10.01 -14.28 1.55
CA LEU A 35 -9.94 -12.82 1.68
C LEU A 35 -10.20 -12.37 3.12
N GLU A 36 -11.20 -12.95 3.80
CA GLU A 36 -11.48 -12.68 5.21
C GLU A 36 -10.29 -13.03 6.11
N ALA A 37 -9.62 -14.15 5.85
CA ALA A 37 -8.42 -14.54 6.59
C ALA A 37 -7.26 -13.53 6.39
N ILE A 38 -7.05 -13.04 5.17
CA ILE A 38 -6.00 -12.04 4.87
C ILE A 38 -6.30 -10.71 5.56
N PHE A 39 -7.55 -10.22 5.49
CA PHE A 39 -7.94 -8.99 6.20
C PHE A 39 -7.81 -9.13 7.71
N ALA A 40 -8.21 -10.27 8.27
CA ALA A 40 -8.05 -10.54 9.70
C ALA A 40 -6.58 -10.56 10.13
N GLU A 41 -5.68 -11.13 9.33
CA GLU A 41 -4.24 -11.10 9.61
C GLU A 41 -3.67 -9.66 9.54
N ASN A 42 -4.09 -8.87 8.55
CA ASN A 42 -3.73 -7.47 8.43
C ASN A 42 -4.20 -6.66 9.65
N ASP A 43 -5.44 -6.82 10.09
CA ASP A 43 -5.99 -6.13 11.26
C ASP A 43 -5.22 -6.48 12.54
N LEU A 44 -4.92 -7.76 12.74
CA LEU A 44 -4.13 -8.23 13.89
C LEU A 44 -2.74 -7.58 13.92
N LEU A 45 -2.06 -7.52 12.77
CA LEU A 45 -0.74 -6.87 12.69
C LEU A 45 -0.84 -5.34 12.76
N ALA A 46 -1.93 -4.75 12.27
CA ALA A 46 -2.16 -3.31 12.38
C ALA A 46 -2.35 -2.91 13.85
N ASP A 47 -3.06 -3.72 14.63
CA ASP A 47 -3.19 -3.55 16.08
C ASP A 47 -1.86 -3.72 16.80
N ALA A 48 -1.06 -4.72 16.42
CA ALA A 48 0.28 -4.90 16.98
C ALA A 48 1.20 -3.70 16.68
N ASN A 49 1.15 -3.16 15.46
CA ASN A 49 1.90 -1.96 15.06
C ASN A 49 1.44 -0.73 15.86
N ARG A 50 0.12 -0.51 15.98
CA ARG A 50 -0.46 0.57 16.79
C ARG A 50 0.02 0.47 18.23
N ALA A 51 -0.09 -0.69 18.85
CA ALA A 51 0.38 -0.93 20.21
C ALA A 51 1.88 -0.66 20.36
N ALA A 52 2.70 -1.04 19.38
CA ALA A 52 4.13 -0.76 19.40
C ALA A 52 4.42 0.76 19.40
N PHE A 53 3.74 1.53 18.56
CA PHE A 53 3.90 2.99 18.54
C PHE A 53 3.38 3.63 19.84
N GLU A 54 2.18 3.25 20.30
CA GLU A 54 1.55 3.78 21.50
C GLU A 54 2.37 3.48 22.77
N ASN A 55 2.90 2.27 22.90
CA ASN A 55 3.76 1.89 24.03
C ASN A 55 5.06 2.69 24.09
N ASN A 56 5.52 3.24 22.96
CA ASN A 56 6.66 4.15 22.89
C ASN A 56 6.26 5.63 22.90
N GLY A 57 4.96 5.96 23.03
CA GLY A 57 4.46 7.34 23.02
C GLY A 57 4.57 8.03 21.66
N ILE A 58 4.73 7.27 20.57
CA ILE A 58 4.96 7.78 19.22
C ILE A 58 3.63 8.16 18.58
N ARG A 59 3.56 9.34 17.98
CA ARG A 59 2.48 9.67 17.03
C ARG A 59 2.82 9.13 15.66
N THR A 60 1.86 8.50 14.99
CA THR A 60 2.09 7.91 13.66
C THR A 60 1.16 8.55 12.63
N VAL A 61 1.70 8.88 11.46
CA VAL A 61 0.95 9.46 10.32
C VAL A 61 1.19 8.61 9.08
N ASN A 62 0.12 8.10 8.46
CA ASN A 62 0.19 7.42 7.16
C ASN A 62 -0.17 8.41 6.03
N LEU A 63 0.79 8.74 5.18
CA LEU A 63 0.66 9.67 4.07
C LEU A 63 0.41 8.90 2.76
N MET A 64 -0.85 8.92 2.32
CA MET A 64 -1.32 8.29 1.08
C MET A 64 -1.66 9.34 0.01
N SER A 65 -1.47 9.02 -1.27
CA SER A 65 -1.77 9.93 -2.38
C SER A 65 -1.66 9.23 -3.74
N SER A 66 -2.02 9.91 -4.83
CA SER A 66 -1.66 9.48 -6.19
C SER A 66 -0.14 9.56 -6.46
N PRO A 67 0.39 8.85 -7.48
CA PRO A 67 1.75 9.07 -7.96
C PRO A 67 2.00 10.55 -8.31
N GLY A 68 3.19 11.07 -7.99
CA GLY A 68 3.61 12.42 -8.38
C GLY A 68 2.88 13.58 -7.69
N SER A 69 2.07 13.32 -6.66
CA SER A 69 1.32 14.33 -5.89
C SER A 69 2.20 15.24 -5.00
N GLY A 70 3.47 14.89 -4.82
CA GLY A 70 4.42 15.65 -3.99
C GLY A 70 4.56 15.17 -2.55
N LYS A 71 4.17 13.94 -2.20
CA LYS A 71 4.39 13.35 -0.85
C LYS A 71 5.80 13.54 -0.33
N THR A 72 6.80 13.12 -1.10
CA THR A 72 8.21 13.24 -0.70
C THR A 72 8.63 14.69 -0.56
N THR A 73 8.06 15.60 -1.36
CA THR A 73 8.34 17.04 -1.26
C THR A 73 7.79 17.63 0.03
N ILE A 74 6.53 17.32 0.39
CA ILE A 74 5.95 17.80 1.65
C ILE A 74 6.62 17.15 2.85
N LEU A 75 7.00 15.87 2.75
CA LEU A 75 7.74 15.18 3.81
C LEU A 75 9.12 15.80 4.01
N ALA A 76 9.88 16.03 2.94
CA ALA A 76 11.18 16.70 3.00
C ALA A 76 11.10 18.08 3.68
N ALA A 77 10.12 18.90 3.30
CA ALA A 77 9.89 20.20 3.93
C ALA A 77 9.47 20.09 5.41
N THR A 78 8.68 19.07 5.75
CA THR A 78 8.29 18.78 7.14
C THR A 78 9.50 18.42 7.99
N LEU A 79 10.41 17.60 7.46
CA LEU A 79 11.64 17.25 8.16
C LEU A 79 12.56 18.46 8.36
N ASP A 80 12.70 19.32 7.35
CA ASP A 80 13.54 20.53 7.46
C ASP A 80 13.07 21.46 8.59
N GLU A 81 11.77 21.54 8.81
CA GLU A 81 11.16 22.38 9.85
C GLU A 81 11.19 21.70 11.22
N LEU A 82 10.77 20.42 11.29
CA LEU A 82 10.44 19.77 12.57
C LEU A 82 11.52 18.86 13.13
N ALA A 83 12.49 18.38 12.34
CA ALA A 83 13.47 17.38 12.81
C ALA A 83 14.46 17.92 13.85
N ARG A 84 14.43 19.23 14.13
CA ARG A 84 15.19 19.85 15.23
C ARG A 84 14.45 19.85 16.56
N GLU A 85 13.13 19.71 16.52
CA GLU A 85 12.25 19.75 17.68
C GLU A 85 11.68 18.38 18.04
N LEU A 86 11.55 17.51 17.05
CA LEU A 86 11.03 16.15 17.18
C LEU A 86 12.04 15.15 16.64
N ALA A 87 12.20 14.02 17.32
CA ALA A 87 12.87 12.85 16.78
C ALA A 87 11.91 12.11 15.82
N ILE A 88 12.23 12.15 14.51
CA ILE A 88 11.33 11.66 13.46
C ILE A 88 11.87 10.37 12.83
N GLY A 89 11.02 9.36 12.75
CA GLY A 89 11.21 8.19 11.89
C GLY A 89 10.37 8.29 10.62
N VAL A 90 10.89 7.79 9.51
CA VAL A 90 10.16 7.66 8.25
C VAL A 90 10.19 6.20 7.83
N ILE A 91 9.01 5.67 7.53
CA ILE A 91 8.87 4.43 6.76
C ILE A 91 8.52 4.84 5.34
N GLU A 92 9.39 4.52 4.39
CA GLU A 92 9.17 4.85 2.99
C GLU A 92 8.80 3.58 2.21
N GLY A 93 7.61 3.57 1.62
CA GLY A 93 7.13 2.51 0.76
C GLY A 93 7.23 2.90 -0.71
N ASP A 94 8.09 2.20 -1.45
CA ASP A 94 8.15 2.30 -2.91
C ASP A 94 8.13 0.89 -3.52
N ILE A 95 7.83 0.79 -4.80
CA ILE A 95 7.73 -0.47 -5.51
C ILE A 95 9.12 -1.06 -5.72
N ALA A 96 10.10 -0.25 -6.12
CA ALA A 96 11.41 -0.77 -6.51
C ALA A 96 12.61 0.20 -6.39
N THR A 97 12.39 1.49 -6.10
CA THR A 97 13.47 2.48 -6.10
C THR A 97 13.75 3.00 -4.69
N ASP A 98 14.95 3.53 -4.46
CA ASP A 98 15.32 4.21 -3.21
C ASP A 98 15.42 5.73 -3.40
N LEU A 99 14.84 6.25 -4.50
CA LEU A 99 14.96 7.66 -4.89
C LEU A 99 14.34 8.58 -3.86
N ASP A 100 13.21 8.19 -3.27
CA ASP A 100 12.53 9.01 -2.27
C ASP A 100 13.23 8.92 -0.91
N ALA A 101 13.64 7.74 -0.43
CA ALA A 101 14.58 7.63 0.70
C ALA A 101 15.84 8.49 0.52
N ALA A 102 16.45 8.48 -0.66
CA ALA A 102 17.66 9.24 -0.93
C ALA A 102 17.46 10.76 -0.77
N LYS A 103 16.28 11.29 -1.09
CA LYS A 103 15.94 12.72 -0.89
C LYS A 103 15.74 13.07 0.58
N LEU A 104 15.38 12.09 1.42
CA LEU A 104 15.12 12.27 2.85
C LEU A 104 16.38 12.07 3.71
N ARG A 105 17.35 11.28 3.23
CA ARG A 105 18.64 11.08 3.90
C ARG A 105 19.33 12.42 4.21
N GLY A 106 19.91 12.51 5.41
CA GLY A 106 20.63 13.70 5.86
C GLY A 106 19.77 14.81 6.48
N ARG A 107 18.44 14.62 6.56
CA ARG A 107 17.49 15.60 7.15
C ARG A 107 17.19 15.33 8.64
N GLY A 108 18.04 14.57 9.33
CA GLY A 108 17.90 14.30 10.75
C GLY A 108 16.86 13.23 11.14
N ALA A 109 16.17 12.62 10.17
CA ALA A 109 15.24 11.52 10.41
C ALA A 109 15.91 10.14 10.27
N GLN A 110 15.42 9.16 11.03
CA GLN A 110 15.67 7.75 10.74
C GLN A 110 14.82 7.32 9.54
N VAL A 111 15.40 6.69 8.53
CA VAL A 111 14.67 6.30 7.31
C VAL A 111 14.74 4.79 7.14
N SER A 112 13.59 4.11 7.25
CA SER A 112 13.41 2.69 6.99
C SER A 112 12.72 2.52 5.64
N LEU A 113 13.49 2.15 4.63
CA LEU A 113 12.98 1.88 3.28
C LEU A 113 12.38 0.48 3.21
N LEU A 114 11.18 0.37 2.65
CA LEU A 114 10.55 -0.89 2.30
C LEU A 114 10.16 -0.90 0.82
N ASN A 115 10.87 -1.74 0.07
CA ASN A 115 10.55 -2.02 -1.32
C ASN A 115 9.53 -3.15 -1.41
N THR A 116 8.33 -2.89 -1.94
CA THR A 116 7.27 -3.89 -2.03
C THR A 116 7.61 -5.02 -3.02
N SER A 117 8.51 -4.79 -3.99
CA SER A 117 9.04 -5.86 -4.84
C SER A 117 9.90 -6.89 -4.08
N ASN A 118 10.49 -6.49 -2.94
CA ASN A 118 11.47 -7.31 -2.22
C ASN A 118 10.81 -8.21 -1.16
N GLY A 119 10.29 -9.34 -1.64
CA GLY A 119 9.69 -10.36 -0.79
C GLY A 119 8.19 -10.17 -0.56
N PHE A 120 7.57 -9.16 -1.19
CA PHE A 120 6.12 -8.93 -1.14
C PHE A 120 5.45 -8.91 -2.52
N GLY A 121 6.17 -9.16 -3.61
CA GLY A 121 5.54 -9.34 -4.94
C GLY A 121 5.23 -8.05 -5.71
N GLY A 122 5.68 -6.90 -5.23
CA GLY A 122 5.52 -5.62 -5.94
C GLY A 122 4.17 -4.96 -5.69
N GLU A 123 3.63 -5.12 -4.48
CA GLU A 123 2.34 -4.57 -4.09
C GLU A 123 2.26 -3.05 -4.31
N CYS A 124 1.06 -2.63 -4.69
CA CYS A 124 0.71 -1.24 -4.99
C CYS A 124 0.40 -0.39 -3.74
N HIS A 125 0.65 -0.93 -2.55
CA HIS A 125 0.40 -0.32 -1.23
C HIS A 125 1.31 -0.95 -0.17
N LEU A 126 1.35 -0.32 1.02
CA LEU A 126 1.87 -0.92 2.25
C LEU A 126 0.75 -1.49 3.09
N ASP A 127 0.85 -2.78 3.44
CA ASP A 127 -0.01 -3.45 4.41
C ASP A 127 0.62 -3.47 5.83
N ALA A 128 -0.12 -3.95 6.82
CA ALA A 128 0.37 -4.03 8.18
C ALA A 128 1.59 -4.96 8.37
N PRO A 129 1.68 -6.16 7.74
CA PRO A 129 2.90 -6.96 7.76
C PRO A 129 4.14 -6.21 7.23
N MET A 130 4.00 -5.47 6.13
CA MET A 130 5.08 -4.66 5.58
C MET A 130 5.51 -3.57 6.57
N VAL A 131 4.55 -2.81 7.13
CA VAL A 131 4.87 -1.80 8.15
C VAL A 131 5.54 -2.43 9.37
N ASN A 132 5.08 -3.60 9.82
CA ASN A 132 5.68 -4.32 10.94
C ASN A 132 7.15 -4.67 10.68
N ARG A 133 7.47 -5.11 9.46
CA ARG A 133 8.86 -5.36 9.04
C ARG A 133 9.68 -4.07 9.02
N ALA A 134 9.13 -2.98 8.48
CA ALA A 134 9.84 -1.70 8.39
C ALA A 134 10.08 -1.07 9.77
N VAL A 135 9.21 -1.30 10.75
CA VAL A 135 9.40 -0.87 12.14
C VAL A 135 10.70 -1.42 12.73
N GLY A 136 11.13 -2.63 12.35
CA GLY A 136 12.41 -3.18 12.80
C GLY A 136 13.65 -2.40 12.34
N GLY A 137 13.52 -1.49 11.37
CA GLY A 137 14.56 -0.57 10.94
C GLY A 137 14.60 0.76 11.71
N LEU A 138 13.74 0.94 12.71
CA LEU A 138 13.63 2.16 13.51
C LEU A 138 13.94 1.90 14.99
N GLU A 139 14.64 2.83 15.63
CA GLU A 139 14.88 2.82 17.08
C GLU A 139 13.70 3.49 17.82
N LEU A 140 12.54 2.82 17.84
CA LEU A 140 11.28 3.38 18.35
C LEU A 140 11.38 4.15 19.68
N PRO A 141 12.09 3.68 20.73
CA PRO A 141 12.13 4.39 22.01
C PRO A 141 12.77 5.78 21.96
N THR A 142 13.42 6.12 20.84
CA THR A 142 14.08 7.41 20.62
C THR A 142 13.25 8.38 19.78
N LEU A 143 12.08 7.97 19.28
CA LEU A 143 11.27 8.71 18.34
C LEU A 143 10.03 9.33 19.00
N ASP A 144 9.63 10.51 18.52
CA ASP A 144 8.39 11.19 18.91
C ASP A 144 7.30 11.01 17.84
N LEU A 145 7.71 10.91 16.57
CA LEU A 145 6.83 10.88 15.40
C LEU A 145 7.34 9.86 14.38
N VAL A 146 6.45 9.04 13.84
CA VAL A 146 6.71 8.19 12.66
C VAL A 146 5.79 8.60 11.52
N ILE A 147 6.38 8.92 10.37
CA ILE A 147 5.63 9.19 9.14
C ILE A 147 5.83 8.02 8.18
N ILE A 148 4.73 7.41 7.77
CA ILE A 148 4.70 6.34 6.77
C ILE A 148 4.35 6.99 5.43
N GLU A 149 5.31 7.15 4.53
CA GLU A 149 5.03 7.51 3.14
C GLU A 149 4.63 6.26 2.38
N ASN A 150 3.33 6.11 2.11
CA ASN A 150 2.80 4.94 1.41
C ASN A 150 3.09 5.01 -0.09
N VAL A 151 2.93 3.89 -0.79
CA VAL A 151 3.05 3.85 -2.25
C VAL A 151 2.08 4.84 -2.87
N GLY A 152 2.50 5.53 -3.94
CA GLY A 152 1.65 6.43 -4.69
C GLY A 152 0.50 5.69 -5.38
N ASN A 153 -0.60 5.45 -4.68
CA ASN A 153 -1.82 4.88 -5.20
C ASN A 153 -3.00 5.34 -4.34
N LEU A 154 -4.16 5.58 -4.95
CA LEU A 154 -5.39 5.95 -4.23
C LEU A 154 -6.48 4.88 -4.28
N VAL A 155 -6.21 3.74 -4.93
CA VAL A 155 -7.14 2.62 -4.99
C VAL A 155 -6.75 1.60 -3.93
N CYS A 156 -5.63 0.91 -4.11
CA CYS A 156 -5.21 -0.17 -3.21
C CYS A 156 -5.12 0.27 -1.73
N PRO A 157 -4.45 1.38 -1.36
CA PRO A 157 -4.24 1.71 0.06
C PRO A 157 -5.50 2.07 0.84
N ALA A 158 -6.64 2.28 0.16
CA ALA A 158 -7.91 2.61 0.82
C ALA A 158 -8.76 1.37 1.13
N GLU A 159 -8.35 0.19 0.66
CA GLU A 159 -9.08 -1.06 0.78
C GLU A 159 -8.55 -1.98 1.91
N PHE A 160 -7.44 -1.60 2.58
CA PHE A 160 -6.72 -2.40 3.58
C PHE A 160 -6.35 -1.60 4.84
#